data_AF-A0A496AUQ0-F1
#
_entry.id   AF-A0A496AUQ0-F1
#
_cell.length_a   1.000
_cell.length_b   1.000
_cell.length_c   1.000
_cell.angle_alpha   90.00
_cell.angle_beta   90.00
_cell.angle_gamma   90.00
#
_symmetry.space_group_name_H-M   'P 1'
#
loop_
_entity.id
_entity.type
_entity.pdbx_description
1 polymer ?
#
loop_
_entity_poly.entity_id
_entity_poly.type
_entity_poly.pdbx_seq_one_letter_code
_entity_poly.pdbx_strand_id
1 'polypeptide(L)'
;MNEPWFHPGWFGLLGSFVGTLGALVGILAGIFIPKGKAKKLVLGVNTFAFAVGLISLVVGIIAYFLGQPYGILYGFGLCGLLSTFLFGMLFFVFQHEYRKAELRKSMSEDLTIVG
;
A
#
# COMPACT_ATOMS: atom_id res chain seq x y z
N MET A 1 -14.90 -30.54 -9.97
CA MET A 1 -14.48 -29.43 -9.10
C MET A 1 -12.99 -29.58 -8.92
N ASN A 2 -12.18 -28.60 -9.36
CA ASN A 2 -10.74 -28.62 -9.12
C ASN A 2 -10.50 -28.44 -7.62
N GLU A 3 -9.58 -29.21 -7.07
CA GLU A 3 -9.14 -29.04 -5.68
C GLU A 3 -8.57 -27.63 -5.49
N PRO A 4 -8.93 -26.92 -4.40
CA PRO A 4 -8.38 -25.61 -4.12
C PRO A 4 -6.88 -25.74 -3.90
N TRP A 5 -6.09 -24.91 -4.58
CA TRP A 5 -4.64 -24.86 -4.36
C TRP A 5 -4.27 -24.47 -2.94
N PHE A 6 -5.12 -23.68 -2.28
CA PHE A 6 -4.88 -23.16 -0.94
C PHE A 6 -6.03 -23.53 -0.01
N HIS A 7 -5.67 -23.84 1.24
CA HIS A 7 -6.66 -24.01 2.30
C HIS A 7 -7.34 -22.67 2.62
N PRO A 8 -8.63 -22.67 2.98
CA PRO A 8 -9.39 -21.46 3.30
C PRO A 8 -8.77 -20.57 4.39
N GLY A 9 -8.01 -21.14 5.32
CA GLY A 9 -7.32 -20.38 6.38
C GLY A 9 -6.28 -19.38 5.87
N TRP A 10 -5.74 -19.58 4.67
CA TRP A 10 -4.75 -18.67 4.07
C TRP A 10 -5.34 -17.30 3.72
N PHE A 11 -6.65 -17.22 3.43
CA PHE A 11 -7.30 -15.94 3.12
C PHE A 11 -7.34 -15.00 4.32
N GLY A 12 -7.57 -15.54 5.52
CA GLY A 12 -7.55 -14.77 6.76
C GLY A 12 -6.16 -14.20 7.05
N LEU A 13 -5.13 -15.03 6.89
CA LEU A 13 -3.73 -14.60 7.07
C LEU A 13 -3.32 -13.50 6.09
N LEU A 14 -3.71 -13.64 4.82
CA LEU A 14 -3.37 -12.66 3.78
C LEU A 14 -4.07 -11.31 4.04
N GLY A 15 -5.35 -11.35 4.42
CA GLY A 15 -6.09 -10.15 4.81
C GLY A 15 -5.51 -9.46 6.04
N SER A 16 -5.17 -10.21 7.08
CA SER A 16 -4.51 -9.67 8.27
C SER A 16 -3.15 -9.06 7.95
N PHE A 17 -2.34 -9.72 7.12
CA PHE A 17 -1.02 -9.22 6.71
C PHE A 17 -1.12 -7.89 5.96
N VAL A 18 -2.02 -7.81 4.99
CA VAL A 18 -2.29 -6.56 4.25
C VAL A 18 -2.80 -5.46 5.18
N GLY A 19 -3.71 -5.79 6.10
CA GLY A 19 -4.24 -4.85 7.09
C GLY A 19 -3.14 -4.28 8.00
N THR A 20 -2.24 -5.15 8.48
CA THR A 20 -1.09 -4.72 9.30
C THR A 20 -0.12 -3.85 8.51
N LEU A 21 0.16 -4.19 7.24
CA LEU A 21 0.96 -3.33 6.36
C LEU A 21 0.31 -1.95 6.17
N GLY A 22 -1.01 -1.91 5.97
CA GLY A 22 -1.78 -0.66 5.85
C GLY A 22 -1.66 0.20 7.10
N ALA A 23 -1.80 -0.40 8.29
CA ALA A 23 -1.64 0.30 9.56
C ALA A 23 -0.21 0.85 9.73
N LEU A 24 0.80 0.06 9.39
CA LEU A 24 2.21 0.49 9.44
C LEU A 24 2.46 1.68 8.50
N VAL A 25 1.98 1.60 7.26
CA VAL A 25 2.07 2.70 6.29
C VAL A 25 1.40 3.96 6.83
N GLY A 26 0.20 3.84 7.41
CA GLY A 26 -0.54 4.97 8.00
C GLY A 26 0.21 5.64 9.16
N ILE A 27 0.77 4.85 10.09
CA ILE A 27 1.55 5.36 11.23
C ILE A 27 2.81 6.08 10.74
N LEU A 28 3.56 5.46 9.83
CA LEU A 28 4.77 6.06 9.26
C LEU A 28 4.46 7.35 8.51
N ALA A 29 3.41 7.34 7.68
CA ALA A 29 2.94 8.51 6.96
C ALA A 29 2.56 9.64 7.92
N GLY A 30 1.74 9.36 8.94
CA GLY A 30 1.29 10.36 9.92
C GLY A 30 2.41 11.01 10.73
N ILE A 31 3.48 10.27 11.04
CA ILE A 31 4.61 10.79 11.83
C ILE A 31 5.62 11.54 10.96
N PHE A 32 5.94 11.02 9.77
CA PHE A 32 7.08 11.48 8.98
C PHE A 32 6.72 12.52 7.90
N ILE A 33 5.51 12.45 7.32
CA ILE A 33 5.08 13.40 6.29
C ILE A 33 5.05 14.84 6.81
N PRO A 34 4.43 15.15 7.97
CA PRO A 34 4.38 16.54 8.47
C PRO A 34 5.77 17.11 8.78
N LYS A 35 6.74 16.22 9.11
CA LYS A 35 8.11 16.59 9.42
C LYS A 35 8.99 16.71 8.16
N GLY A 36 8.49 16.32 6.98
CA GLY A 36 9.28 16.25 5.74
C GLY A 36 10.47 15.29 5.82
N LYS A 37 10.45 14.31 6.74
CA LYS A 37 11.57 13.38 6.99
C LYS A 37 11.26 11.98 6.45
N ALA A 38 12.27 11.14 6.29
CA ALA A 38 12.13 9.71 5.97
C ALA A 38 11.26 9.38 4.73
N LYS A 39 11.18 10.29 3.75
CA LYS A 39 10.41 10.13 2.50
C LYS A 39 10.64 8.78 1.80
N LYS A 40 11.91 8.38 1.65
CA LYS A 40 12.28 7.10 1.04
C LYS A 40 11.74 5.89 1.79
N LEU A 41 11.68 5.95 3.13
CA LEU A 41 11.16 4.87 3.96
C LEU A 41 9.64 4.77 3.81
N VAL A 42 8.91 5.88 3.97
CA VAL A 42 7.44 5.88 3.86
C VAL A 42 6.98 5.45 2.47
N LEU A 43 7.58 6.03 1.42
CA LEU A 43 7.27 5.64 0.05
C LEU A 43 7.72 4.21 -0.25
N GLY A 44 8.88 3.78 0.24
CA GLY A 44 9.37 2.42 0.07
C GLY A 44 8.45 1.37 0.68
N VAL A 45 7.98 1.58 1.91
CA VAL A 45 7.02 0.68 2.58
C VAL A 45 5.68 0.69 1.84
N ASN A 46 5.19 1.86 1.40
CA ASN A 46 3.96 1.93 0.59
C ASN A 46 4.09 1.22 -0.77
N THR A 47 5.21 1.40 -1.47
CA THR A 47 5.49 0.73 -2.74
C THR A 47 5.64 -0.78 -2.55
N PHE A 48 6.24 -1.23 -1.44
CA PHE A 48 6.28 -2.64 -1.08
C PHE A 48 4.86 -3.21 -0.87
N ALA A 49 4.02 -2.52 -0.11
CA ALA A 49 2.62 -2.92 0.09
C ALA A 49 1.83 -2.95 -1.23
N PHE A 50 2.07 -1.98 -2.12
CA PHE A 50 1.52 -1.97 -3.48
C PHE A 50 1.97 -3.20 -4.29
N ALA A 51 3.26 -3.54 -4.27
CA ALA A 51 3.80 -4.70 -4.99
C ALA A 51 3.19 -6.01 -4.49
N VAL A 52 3.01 -6.16 -3.17
CA VAL A 52 2.31 -7.32 -2.57
C VAL A 52 0.86 -7.40 -3.06
N GLY A 53 0.15 -6.27 -3.08
CA GLY A 53 -1.20 -6.19 -3.63
C GLY A 53 -1.26 -6.60 -5.10
N LEU A 54 -0.31 -6.12 -5.91
CA LEU A 54 -0.25 -6.38 -7.34
C LEU A 54 0.02 -7.86 -7.63
N ILE A 55 0.96 -8.48 -6.91
CA ILE A 55 1.24 -9.92 -7.01
C ILE A 55 -0.01 -10.72 -6.65
N SER A 56 -0.69 -10.36 -5.56
CA SER A 56 -1.94 -11.00 -5.14
C SER A 56 -3.03 -10.89 -6.22
N LEU A 57 -3.15 -9.72 -6.86
CA LEU A 57 -4.10 -9.51 -7.95
C LEU A 57 -3.78 -10.39 -9.16
N VAL A 58 -2.51 -10.47 -9.56
CA VAL A 58 -2.06 -11.34 -10.67
C VAL A 58 -2.38 -12.80 -10.37
N VAL A 59 -2.14 -13.26 -9.14
CA VAL A 59 -2.51 -14.62 -8.70
C VAL A 59 -4.02 -14.83 -8.81
N GLY A 60 -4.84 -13.86 -8.40
CA GLY A 60 -6.29 -13.90 -8.54
C GLY A 60 -6.75 -14.01 -9.99
N ILE A 61 -6.11 -13.28 -10.91
CA ILE A 61 -6.40 -13.33 -12.35
C ILE A 61 -6.02 -14.70 -12.92
N ILE A 62 -4.86 -15.24 -12.58
CA ILE A 62 -4.43 -16.57 -13.01
C ILE A 62 -5.39 -17.64 -12.49
N ALA A 63 -5.83 -17.53 -11.23
CA ALA A 63 -6.80 -18.43 -10.63
C ALA A 63 -8.16 -18.41 -11.36
N TYR A 64 -8.60 -17.25 -11.84
CA TYR A 64 -9.81 -17.12 -12.65
C TYR A 64 -9.71 -17.93 -13.94
N PHE A 65 -8.61 -17.79 -14.69
CA PHE A 65 -8.41 -18.53 -15.95
C PHE A 65 -8.28 -20.05 -15.75
N LEU A 66 -7.83 -20.49 -14.58
CA LEU A 66 -7.65 -21.91 -14.24
C LEU A 66 -8.90 -22.55 -13.60
N GLY A 67 -10.01 -21.82 -13.54
CA GLY A 67 -11.28 -22.32 -13.00
C GLY A 67 -11.21 -22.68 -11.52
N GLN A 68 -10.36 -22.00 -10.75
CA GLN A 68 -10.25 -22.20 -9.31
C GLN A 68 -11.55 -21.76 -8.60
N PRO A 69 -11.90 -22.39 -7.46
CA PRO A 69 -13.11 -22.08 -6.71
C PRO A 69 -13.15 -20.62 -6.21
N TYR A 70 -14.37 -20.10 -6.07
CA TYR A 70 -14.66 -18.70 -5.72
C TYR A 70 -13.88 -18.17 -4.50
N GLY A 71 -13.53 -19.02 -3.52
CA GLY A 71 -12.75 -18.59 -2.37
C GLY A 71 -11.38 -18.01 -2.73
N ILE A 72 -10.67 -18.63 -3.70
CA ILE A 72 -9.35 -18.16 -4.14
C ILE A 72 -9.50 -16.87 -4.95
N LEU A 73 -10.52 -16.81 -5.81
CA LEU A 73 -10.84 -15.64 -6.60
C LEU A 73 -11.13 -14.42 -5.72
N TYR A 74 -12.02 -14.56 -4.74
CA TYR A 74 -12.38 -13.47 -3.84
C TYR A 74 -11.24 -13.11 -2.89
N GLY A 75 -10.55 -14.11 -2.34
CA GLY A 75 -9.43 -13.88 -1.42
C GLY A 75 -8.28 -13.11 -2.07
N PHE A 76 -7.73 -13.61 -3.17
CA PHE A 76 -6.58 -12.99 -3.84
C PHE A 76 -6.98 -11.86 -4.77
N GLY A 77 -8.04 -12.04 -5.56
CA GLY A 77 -8.49 -11.05 -6.53
C GLY A 77 -8.99 -9.77 -5.87
N LEU A 78 -9.92 -9.88 -4.90
CA LEU A 78 -10.50 -8.70 -4.25
C LEU A 78 -9.49 -8.03 -3.32
N CYS A 79 -8.77 -8.81 -2.49
CA CYS A 79 -7.74 -8.25 -1.61
C CYS A 79 -6.60 -7.62 -2.42
N GLY A 80 -6.15 -8.27 -3.49
CA GLY A 80 -5.12 -7.74 -4.38
C GLY A 80 -5.57 -6.46 -5.09
N LEU A 81 -6.80 -6.43 -5.62
CA LEU A 81 -7.36 -5.26 -6.30
C LEU A 81 -7.47 -4.06 -5.34
N LEU A 82 -8.07 -4.28 -4.16
CA LEU A 82 -8.25 -3.23 -3.16
C LEU A 82 -6.90 -2.68 -2.68
N SER A 83 -5.95 -3.57 -2.37
CA SER A 83 -4.61 -3.19 -1.90
C SER A 83 -3.84 -2.40 -2.96
N THR A 84 -3.84 -2.89 -4.20
CA THR A 84 -3.16 -2.23 -5.32
C THR A 84 -3.74 -0.84 -5.55
N PHE A 85 -5.07 -0.71 -5.53
CA PHE A 85 -5.74 0.57 -5.72
C PHE A 85 -5.45 1.54 -4.57
N LEU A 86 -5.60 1.09 -3.32
CA LEU A 86 -5.39 1.91 -2.13
C LEU A 86 -3.94 2.38 -2.01
N PHE A 87 -2.97 1.46 -2.05
CA PHE A 87 -1.55 1.82 -1.93
C PHE A 87 -1.04 2.58 -3.16
N GLY A 88 -1.59 2.31 -4.34
CA GLY A 88 -1.31 3.07 -5.55
C GLY A 88 -1.76 4.51 -5.43
N MET A 89 -2.99 4.75 -4.97
CA MET A 89 -3.51 6.11 -4.74
C MET A 89 -2.75 6.83 -3.61
N LEU A 90 -2.47 6.14 -2.50
CA LEU A 90 -1.70 6.69 -1.38
C LEU A 90 -0.29 7.12 -1.78
N PHE A 91 0.34 6.43 -2.73
CA PHE A 91 1.65 6.83 -3.25
C PHE A 91 1.65 8.26 -3.79
N PHE A 92 0.66 8.60 -4.62
CA PHE A 92 0.52 9.94 -5.20
C PHE A 92 0.20 10.98 -4.11
N VAL A 93 -0.68 10.63 -3.17
CA VAL A 93 -1.03 11.51 -2.04
C VAL A 93 0.20 11.80 -1.18
N PHE A 94 0.97 10.78 -0.79
CA PHE A 94 2.18 10.97 0.01
C PHE A 94 3.22 11.81 -0.70
N GLN A 95 3.44 11.58 -2.00
CA GLN A 95 4.35 12.41 -2.79
C GLN A 95 3.95 13.88 -2.79
N HIS A 96 2.65 14.17 -2.94
CA HIS A 96 2.12 15.53 -2.89
C HIS A 96 2.29 16.18 -1.51
N GLU A 97 1.99 15.44 -0.44
CA GLU A 97 2.11 15.96 0.92
C GLU A 97 3.57 16.18 1.35
N TYR A 98 4.49 15.30 0.93
CA TYR A 98 5.92 15.52 1.15
C TYR A 98 6.41 16.81 0.46
N ARG A 99 5.95 17.07 -0.78
CA ARG A 99 6.29 18.31 -1.49
C ARG A 99 5.78 19.55 -0.75
N LYS A 100 4.57 19.49 -0.18
CA LYS A 100 4.04 20.59 0.66
C LYS A 100 4.87 20.80 1.92
N ALA A 101 5.30 19.73 2.59
CA ALA A 101 6.13 19.82 3.78
C ALA A 101 7.52 20.43 3.46
N GLU A 102 8.13 20.03 2.35
CA GLU A 102 9.40 20.59 1.86
C GLU A 102 9.27 22.09 1.55
N LEU A 103 8.18 22.52 0.88
CA LEU A 103 7.92 23.94 0.57
C LEU A 103 7.72 24.81 1.83
N ARG A 104 7.03 24.29 2.85
CA ARG A 104 6.86 25.02 4.12
C ARG A 104 8.20 25.29 4.81
N LYS A 105 9.15 24.36 4.70
CA LYS A 105 10.49 24.51 5.28
C LYS A 105 11.29 25.61 4.57
N SER A 106 11.29 25.62 3.24
CA SER A 106 12.00 26.66 2.48
C SER A 106 11.42 28.06 2.75
N MET A 107 10.09 28.20 2.80
CA MET A 107 9.46 29.49 3.12
C MET A 107 9.82 30.00 4.52
N SER A 108 9.97 29.12 5.51
CA SER A 108 10.41 29.52 6.85
C SER A 108 11.87 29.95 6.90
N GLU A 109 12.76 29.30 6.13
CA GLU A 109 14.17 29.67 6.04
C GLU A 109 14.33 31.04 5.37
N ASP A 110 13.59 31.32 4.29
CA ASP A 110 13.61 32.62 3.61
C ASP A 110 13.17 33.76 4.54
N LEU A 111 12.14 33.55 5.36
CA LEU A 111 11.67 34.55 6.32
C LEU A 111 12.70 34.87 7.42
N THR A 112 13.54 33.89 7.81
CA THR A 112 14.59 34.09 8.82
C THR A 112 15.85 34.77 8.29
N ILE A 113 16.07 34.80 6.98
CA ILE A 113 17.24 35.45 6.36
C ILE A 113 16.98 36.94 6.09
N VAL A 114 15.72 37.35 5.97
CA VAL A 114 15.33 38.73 5.65
C VAL A 114 15.08 39.61 6.90
N GLY A 115 14.96 39.01 8.09
CA GLY A 115 14.79 39.71 9.38
C GLY A 115 16.11 39.94 10.10
#